data_AF-A0A929MV22-F1
#
_entry.id   AF-A0A929MV22-F1
#
_cell.length_a   1.000
_cell.length_b   1.000
_cell.length_c   1.000
_cell.angle_alpha   90.00
_cell.angle_beta   90.00
_cell.angle_gamma   90.00
#
_symmetry.space_group_name_H-M   'P 1'
#
loop_
_entity.id
_entity.type
_entity.pdbx_description
1 polymer ?
#
loop_
_entity_poly.entity_id
_entity_poly.type
_entity_poly.pdbx_seq_one_letter_code
_entity_poly.pdbx_strand_id
1 'polypeptide(L)'
;DLEGELPATLAAIKQAGKGQVLQRPMTIEPVLTAHPTQVQRKSMLDLMDKLYGLLTDYRNTRPEFLDRQAWQHELEAVIEIILGTDLIREQKLQVANEISNVMTYYQKSLIESITDITLNYRQALSDLEIESQQVLPITMGMWIGGDRDGNPYVTAETLRLTASIQSQVILDYYLSSLDQLYRRYSFSSDLVAVTPELAALAEESEDYSIFRQKEPYRKALNTIKNRLCASKSLILGEDSQPEAQAYPDAETFKADLVLVLEALKADGKESHTLAPLESLIVCVEIFGFHLASIDLRQDSSINEACVAELLAQAKVEEAYSQLDEASKVQCLLYQLTLEPRRLSSALNQASEILHREMAIYQAVADLQNRLGHRIIKRHIISHTTSVSDLLELALLFKEVGLVGSDFAHVQLVPLFETIEDLEEA
;
A
#
# COMPACT_ATOMS: atom_id res chain seq x y z
N ASP A 1 4.52 33.26 -11.00
CA ASP A 1 4.18 32.80 -9.65
C ASP A 1 4.28 31.28 -9.59
N LEU A 2 5.47 30.77 -9.29
CA LEU A 2 5.75 29.34 -9.03
C LEU A 2 6.11 29.13 -7.55
N GLU A 3 5.81 30.12 -6.69
CA GLU A 3 6.06 30.01 -5.25
C GLU A 3 5.23 28.86 -4.68
N GLY A 4 5.92 27.89 -4.09
CA GLY A 4 5.32 26.68 -3.53
C GLY A 4 5.40 25.44 -4.42
N GLU A 5 5.82 25.55 -5.68
CA GLU A 5 6.09 24.37 -6.50
C GLU A 5 7.38 23.66 -6.06
N LEU A 6 7.43 22.35 -6.28
CA LEU A 6 8.53 21.51 -5.84
C LEU A 6 9.91 21.98 -6.38
N PRO A 7 10.10 22.25 -7.68
CA PRO A 7 11.40 22.69 -8.18
C PRO A 7 11.83 24.04 -7.61
N ALA A 8 10.90 25.00 -7.51
CA ALA A 8 11.17 26.33 -6.96
C ALA A 8 11.57 26.25 -5.48
N THR A 9 10.89 25.40 -4.70
CA THR A 9 11.17 25.19 -3.28
C THR A 9 12.55 24.55 -3.08
N LEU A 10 12.90 23.51 -3.86
CA LEU A 10 14.21 22.87 -3.79
C LEU A 10 15.34 23.83 -4.18
N ALA A 11 15.13 24.63 -5.23
CA ALA A 11 16.09 25.65 -5.64
C ALA A 11 16.29 26.72 -4.54
N ALA A 12 15.22 27.17 -3.89
CA ALA A 12 15.29 28.13 -2.79
C ALA A 12 16.07 27.56 -1.59
N ILE A 13 15.87 26.28 -1.25
CA ILE A 13 16.62 25.60 -0.17
C ILE A 13 18.12 25.54 -0.50
N LYS A 14 18.47 25.21 -1.75
CA LYS A 14 19.87 25.20 -2.20
C LYS A 14 20.48 26.60 -2.16
N GLN A 15 19.78 27.62 -2.68
CA GLN A 15 20.22 29.02 -2.65
C GLN A 15 20.41 29.56 -1.24
N ALA A 16 19.59 29.12 -0.27
CA ALA A 16 19.72 29.46 1.14
C ALA A 16 20.89 28.75 1.85
N GLY A 17 21.70 27.94 1.14
CA GLY A 17 22.82 27.19 1.71
C GLY A 17 22.40 26.00 2.59
N LYS A 18 21.13 25.56 2.51
CA LYS A 18 20.56 24.49 3.36
C LYS A 18 20.37 23.16 2.62
N GLY A 19 21.06 22.96 1.49
CA GLY A 19 20.93 21.75 0.65
C GLY A 19 21.18 20.42 1.40
N GLN A 20 21.94 20.43 2.50
CA GLN A 20 22.17 19.25 3.33
C GLN A 20 20.90 18.65 3.93
N VAL A 21 19.84 19.44 4.11
CA VAL A 21 18.53 18.95 4.60
C VAL A 21 17.93 17.96 3.61
N LEU A 22 18.18 18.14 2.32
CA LEU A 22 17.68 17.29 1.23
C LEU A 22 18.48 15.99 1.05
N GLN A 23 19.59 15.84 1.79
CA GLN A 23 20.39 14.61 1.81
C GLN A 23 19.90 13.61 2.85
N ARG A 24 19.13 14.07 3.86
CA ARG A 24 18.57 13.22 4.92
C ARG A 24 17.30 12.53 4.43
N PRO A 25 16.97 11.34 4.95
CA PRO A 25 15.71 10.68 4.61
C PRO A 25 14.52 11.51 5.10
N MET A 26 13.59 11.77 4.18
CA MET A 26 12.29 12.37 4.46
C MET A 26 11.24 11.56 3.69
N THR A 27 10.15 11.21 4.35
CA THR A 27 9.04 10.51 3.70
C THR A 27 7.74 11.09 4.18
N ILE A 28 6.89 11.46 3.24
CA ILE A 28 5.51 11.85 3.50
C ILE A 28 4.65 10.61 3.26
N GLU A 29 3.86 10.22 4.24
CA GLU A 29 2.94 9.09 4.10
C GLU A 29 1.51 9.57 4.35
N PRO A 30 0.76 9.97 3.31
CA PRO A 30 -0.66 10.25 3.44
C PRO A 30 -1.39 8.96 3.81
N VAL A 31 -2.17 9.02 4.89
CA VAL A 31 -2.96 7.89 5.39
C VAL A 31 -4.43 8.12 5.05
N LEU A 32 -4.97 7.30 4.14
CA LEU A 32 -6.37 7.37 3.76
C LEU A 32 -7.25 6.74 4.83
N THR A 33 -8.15 7.53 5.39
CA THR A 33 -9.14 7.07 6.36
C THR A 33 -10.49 6.84 5.69
N ALA A 34 -11.32 5.97 6.28
CA ALA A 34 -12.73 5.97 5.94
C ALA A 34 -13.31 7.34 6.29
N HIS A 35 -14.10 7.92 5.40
CA HIS A 35 -14.71 9.21 5.67
C HIS A 35 -15.96 8.99 6.53
N PRO A 36 -16.04 9.51 7.77
CA PRO A 36 -17.08 9.16 8.75
C PRO A 36 -18.51 9.47 8.28
N THR A 37 -18.63 10.46 7.40
CA THR A 37 -19.90 11.03 6.91
C THR A 37 -20.07 11.03 5.39
N GLN A 38 -19.16 10.45 4.58
CA GLN A 38 -19.33 10.45 3.12
C GLN A 38 -20.25 9.31 2.69
N VAL A 39 -21.51 9.64 2.87
CA VAL A 39 -22.68 8.99 2.32
C VAL A 39 -22.88 9.36 0.83
N GLN A 40 -21.94 10.05 0.17
CA GLN A 40 -22.05 10.35 -1.25
C GLN A 40 -21.94 9.05 -2.05
N ARG A 41 -23.03 8.68 -2.72
CA ARG A 41 -23.10 7.47 -3.53
C ARG A 41 -22.08 7.58 -4.68
N LYS A 42 -21.41 6.48 -5.01
CA LYS A 42 -20.56 6.39 -6.22
C LYS A 42 -21.27 6.92 -7.47
N SER A 43 -22.57 6.64 -7.59
CA SER A 43 -23.42 7.19 -8.66
C SER A 43 -23.41 8.71 -8.73
N MET A 44 -23.40 9.43 -7.60
CA MET A 44 -23.29 10.89 -7.58
C MET A 44 -21.92 11.36 -8.07
N LEU A 45 -20.84 10.69 -7.66
CA LEU A 45 -19.49 11.00 -8.15
C LEU A 45 -19.37 10.75 -9.66
N ASP A 46 -19.89 9.63 -10.16
CA ASP A 46 -19.89 9.31 -11.59
C ASP A 46 -20.73 10.32 -12.39
N LEU A 47 -21.85 10.80 -11.84
CA LEU A 47 -22.66 11.86 -12.45
C LEU A 47 -21.95 13.22 -12.42
N MET A 48 -21.22 13.54 -11.36
CA MET A 48 -20.40 14.76 -11.27
C MET A 48 -19.22 14.72 -12.26
N ASP A 49 -18.54 13.58 -12.39
CA ASP A 49 -17.48 13.36 -13.38
C ASP A 49 -18.04 13.55 -14.81
N LYS A 50 -19.23 12.99 -15.07
CA LYS A 50 -19.92 13.15 -16.36
C LYS A 50 -20.32 14.60 -16.63
N LEU A 51 -20.85 15.30 -15.63
CA LEU A 51 -21.19 16.72 -15.71
C LEU A 51 -19.93 17.56 -16.01
N TYR A 52 -18.83 17.30 -15.30
CA TYR A 52 -17.56 17.97 -15.52
C TYR A 52 -17.01 17.71 -16.93
N GLY A 53 -17.10 16.47 -17.41
CA GLY A 53 -16.77 16.08 -18.79
C GLY A 53 -17.57 16.89 -19.82
N LEU A 54 -18.89 16.94 -19.68
CA LEU A 54 -19.76 17.72 -20.57
C LEU A 54 -19.42 19.21 -20.58
N LEU A 55 -19.15 19.80 -19.41
CA LEU A 55 -18.74 21.21 -19.31
C LEU A 55 -17.36 21.46 -19.92
N THR A 56 -16.45 20.51 -19.77
CA THR A 56 -15.11 20.55 -20.36
C THR A 56 -15.17 20.43 -21.88
N ASP A 57 -15.98 19.51 -22.40
CA ASP A 57 -16.21 19.33 -23.83
C ASP A 57 -16.79 20.59 -24.44
N TYR A 58 -17.77 21.22 -23.79
CA TYR A 58 -18.34 22.49 -24.22
C TYR A 58 -17.30 23.62 -24.28
N ARG A 59 -16.39 23.68 -23.30
CA ARG A 59 -15.34 24.70 -23.22
C ARG A 59 -14.23 24.50 -24.24
N ASN A 60 -13.84 23.26 -24.49
CA ASN A 60 -12.63 22.92 -25.25
C ASN A 60 -12.92 22.57 -26.72
N THR A 61 -14.17 22.22 -27.05
CA THR A 61 -14.56 21.91 -28.43
C THR A 61 -14.98 23.18 -29.15
N ARG A 62 -14.50 23.37 -30.38
CA ARG A 62 -14.96 24.50 -31.19
C ARG A 62 -16.43 24.32 -31.55
N PRO A 63 -17.25 25.40 -31.59
CA PRO A 63 -18.70 25.30 -31.77
C PRO A 63 -19.12 24.50 -33.01
N GLU A 64 -18.35 24.57 -34.10
CA GLU A 64 -18.62 23.86 -35.35
C GLU A 64 -18.46 22.33 -35.30
N PHE A 65 -17.77 21.80 -34.28
CA PHE A 65 -17.57 20.36 -34.09
C PHE A 65 -18.39 19.78 -32.94
N LEU A 66 -19.15 20.63 -32.23
CA LEU A 66 -20.02 20.20 -31.14
C LEU A 66 -21.45 20.05 -31.65
N ASP A 67 -22.01 18.84 -31.56
CA ASP A 67 -23.45 18.66 -31.68
C ASP A 67 -24.12 19.26 -30.44
N ARG A 68 -24.50 20.54 -30.57
CA ARG A 68 -25.05 21.33 -29.47
C ARG A 68 -26.36 20.76 -28.93
N GLN A 69 -27.16 20.14 -29.78
CA GLN A 69 -28.44 19.57 -29.37
C GLN A 69 -28.22 18.29 -28.57
N ALA A 70 -27.35 17.39 -29.05
CA ALA A 70 -27.00 16.18 -28.33
C ALA A 70 -26.34 16.50 -26.97
N TRP A 71 -25.39 17.45 -26.94
CA TRP A 71 -24.75 17.90 -25.71
C TRP A 71 -25.75 18.45 -24.69
N GLN A 72 -26.68 19.30 -25.14
CA GLN A 72 -27.68 19.91 -24.25
C GLN A 72 -28.62 18.85 -23.67
N HIS A 73 -29.10 17.91 -24.49
CA HIS A 73 -29.95 16.81 -24.00
C HIS A 73 -29.22 15.95 -22.97
N GLU A 74 -27.93 15.65 -23.19
CA GLU A 74 -27.16 14.86 -22.25
C GLU A 74 -26.91 15.62 -20.93
N LEU A 75 -26.65 16.92 -21.00
CA LEU A 75 -26.50 17.78 -19.83
C LEU A 75 -27.79 17.83 -19.00
N GLU A 76 -28.93 18.06 -19.66
CA GLU A 76 -30.25 18.09 -19.02
C GLU A 76 -30.57 16.74 -18.38
N ALA A 77 -30.30 15.63 -19.07
CA ALA A 77 -30.50 14.28 -18.52
C ALA A 77 -29.62 14.02 -17.28
N VAL A 78 -28.34 14.41 -17.30
CA VAL A 78 -27.45 14.24 -16.14
C VAL A 78 -27.95 15.07 -14.95
N ILE A 79 -28.38 16.31 -15.18
CA ILE A 79 -28.95 17.16 -14.11
C ILE A 79 -30.24 16.57 -13.56
N GLU A 80 -31.14 16.07 -14.41
CA GLU A 80 -32.38 15.42 -13.99
C GLU A 80 -32.11 14.18 -13.13
N ILE A 81 -31.15 13.33 -13.53
CA ILE A 81 -30.74 12.16 -12.76
C ILE A 81 -30.14 12.57 -11.42
N ILE A 82 -29.28 13.60 -11.38
CA ILE A 82 -28.72 14.15 -10.14
C ILE A 82 -29.83 14.59 -9.19
N LEU A 83 -30.82 15.34 -9.68
CA LEU A 83 -31.96 15.80 -8.88
C LEU A 83 -32.83 14.66 -8.36
N GLY A 84 -32.93 13.56 -9.11
CA GLY A 84 -33.65 12.35 -8.71
C GLY A 84 -32.82 11.35 -7.89
N THR A 85 -31.51 11.58 -7.72
CA THR A 85 -30.62 10.67 -7.00
C THR A 85 -30.39 11.18 -5.59
N ASP A 86 -30.69 10.33 -4.62
CA ASP A 86 -30.46 10.64 -3.22
C ASP A 86 -28.96 10.81 -2.93
N LEU A 87 -28.61 11.99 -2.44
CA LEU A 87 -27.24 12.40 -2.11
C LEU A 87 -26.66 11.61 -0.94
N ILE A 88 -27.54 11.09 -0.08
CA ILE A 88 -27.20 10.46 1.18
C ILE A 88 -27.62 8.98 1.17
N ARG A 89 -26.72 8.12 1.63
CA ARG A 89 -27.02 6.76 2.07
C ARG A 89 -27.57 6.80 3.48
N GLU A 90 -28.75 6.21 3.68
CA GLU A 90 -29.36 6.05 5.01
C GLU A 90 -28.66 4.96 5.86
N GLN A 91 -27.98 4.00 5.22
CA GLN A 91 -27.28 2.90 5.90
C GLN A 91 -25.76 3.05 5.81
N LYS A 92 -25.07 2.72 6.91
CA LYS A 92 -23.60 2.63 6.95
C LYS A 92 -23.10 1.61 5.93
N LEU A 93 -21.97 1.92 5.30
CA LEU A 93 -21.34 1.00 4.37
C LEU A 93 -20.76 -0.20 5.11
N GLN A 94 -20.84 -1.36 4.46
CA GLN A 94 -19.98 -2.48 4.81
C GLN A 94 -18.52 -2.11 4.49
N VAL A 95 -17.60 -2.56 5.32
CA VAL A 95 -16.15 -2.31 5.17
C VAL A 95 -15.66 -2.65 3.75
N ALA A 96 -16.15 -3.75 3.16
CA ALA A 96 -15.85 -4.16 1.77
C ALA A 96 -16.18 -3.08 0.72
N ASN A 97 -17.26 -2.32 0.91
CA ASN A 97 -17.66 -1.25 0.00
C ASN A 97 -16.76 -0.01 0.16
N GLU A 98 -16.32 0.29 1.38
CA GLU A 98 -15.37 1.39 1.64
C GLU A 98 -14.02 1.11 0.98
N ILE A 99 -13.52 -0.12 1.10
CA ILE A 99 -12.30 -0.58 0.42
C ILE A 99 -12.45 -0.38 -1.09
N SER A 100 -13.54 -0.87 -1.68
CA SER A 100 -13.79 -0.78 -3.13
C SER A 100 -13.88 0.66 -3.65
N ASN A 101 -14.49 1.56 -2.85
CA ASN A 101 -14.56 2.98 -3.19
C ASN A 101 -13.16 3.60 -3.22
N VAL A 102 -12.33 3.35 -2.20
CA VAL A 102 -10.98 3.91 -2.15
C VAL A 102 -10.08 3.38 -3.25
N MET A 103 -10.19 2.09 -3.59
CA MET A 103 -9.46 1.51 -4.72
C MET A 103 -9.75 2.20 -6.05
N THR A 104 -10.96 2.74 -6.22
CA THR A 104 -11.31 3.47 -7.45
C THR A 104 -10.44 4.72 -7.63
N TYR A 105 -10.08 5.42 -6.55
CA TYR A 105 -9.17 6.59 -6.64
C TYR A 105 -7.73 6.18 -6.95
N TYR A 106 -7.27 5.04 -6.43
CA TYR A 106 -5.96 4.50 -6.79
C TYR A 106 -5.85 4.23 -8.29
N GLN A 107 -6.85 3.56 -8.85
CA GLN A 107 -6.91 3.23 -10.27
C GLN A 107 -7.09 4.46 -11.16
N LYS A 108 -7.91 5.43 -10.74
CA LYS A 108 -8.20 6.64 -11.53
C LYS A 108 -7.03 7.63 -11.56
N SER A 109 -6.27 7.78 -10.47
CA SER A 109 -5.25 8.85 -10.42
C SER A 109 -4.08 8.64 -9.47
N LEU A 110 -4.27 8.03 -8.29
CA LEU A 110 -3.20 8.08 -7.26
C LEU A 110 -1.95 7.30 -7.66
N ILE A 111 -2.09 6.13 -8.31
CA ILE A 111 -0.91 5.34 -8.71
C ILE A 111 -0.01 6.15 -9.64
N GLU A 112 -0.58 6.76 -10.67
CA GLU A 112 0.14 7.58 -11.64
C GLU A 112 0.67 8.86 -10.99
N SER A 113 -0.18 9.60 -10.29
CA SER A 113 0.18 10.90 -9.70
C SER A 113 1.33 10.80 -8.68
N ILE A 114 1.31 9.77 -7.83
CA ILE A 114 2.35 9.56 -6.81
C ILE A 114 3.67 9.10 -7.45
N THR A 115 3.58 8.30 -8.51
CA THR A 115 4.74 7.91 -9.33
C THR A 115 5.36 9.14 -9.99
N ASP A 116 4.55 10.00 -10.61
CA ASP A 116 4.98 11.24 -11.25
C ASP A 116 5.61 12.23 -10.27
N ILE A 117 5.01 12.40 -9.08
CA ILE A 117 5.60 13.24 -8.02
C ILE A 117 7.00 12.73 -7.65
N THR A 118 7.17 11.41 -7.52
CA THR A 118 8.46 10.81 -7.18
C THR A 118 9.49 10.97 -8.30
N LEU A 119 9.09 10.79 -9.56
CA LEU A 119 9.96 11.04 -10.72
C LEU A 119 10.39 12.50 -10.80
N ASN A 120 9.43 13.44 -10.68
CA ASN A 120 9.69 14.88 -10.70
C ASN A 120 10.61 15.30 -9.55
N TYR A 121 10.43 14.70 -8.37
CA TYR A 121 11.32 14.92 -7.23
C TYR A 121 12.76 14.46 -7.51
N ARG A 122 12.94 13.24 -8.03
CA ARG A 122 14.26 12.70 -8.39
C ARG A 122 14.93 13.53 -9.47
N GLN A 123 14.18 13.95 -10.50
CA GLN A 123 14.69 14.81 -11.55
C GLN A 123 15.14 16.17 -11.00
N ALA A 124 14.32 16.82 -10.17
CA ALA A 124 14.65 18.11 -9.58
C ALA A 124 15.89 18.05 -8.66
N LEU A 125 16.09 16.93 -7.94
CA LEU A 125 17.32 16.71 -7.17
C LEU A 125 18.54 16.53 -8.08
N SER A 126 18.39 15.77 -9.18
CA SER A 126 19.45 15.55 -10.17
C SER A 126 19.87 16.86 -10.85
N ASP A 127 18.91 17.69 -11.24
CA ASP A 127 19.17 19.01 -11.86
C ASP A 127 19.91 19.96 -10.91
N LEU A 128 19.72 19.77 -9.61
CA LEU A 128 20.41 20.49 -8.55
C LEU A 128 21.70 19.79 -8.11
N GLU A 129 22.13 18.70 -8.73
CA GLU A 129 23.35 17.94 -8.38
C GLU A 129 23.36 17.54 -6.89
N ILE A 130 22.20 17.21 -6.33
CA ILE A 130 22.05 16.77 -4.95
C ILE A 130 21.97 15.25 -4.93
N GLU A 131 23.02 14.60 -4.45
CA GLU A 131 22.95 13.18 -4.08
C GLU A 131 22.09 13.04 -2.82
N SER A 132 20.89 12.48 -2.98
CA SER A 132 19.99 12.21 -1.87
C SER A 132 19.98 10.73 -1.53
N GLN A 133 19.99 10.41 -0.24
CA GLN A 133 19.72 9.05 0.25
C GLN A 133 18.22 8.71 0.19
N GLN A 134 17.38 9.67 -0.21
CA GLN A 134 15.94 9.56 -0.23
C GLN A 134 15.47 8.86 -1.49
N VAL A 135 15.24 7.56 -1.39
CA VAL A 135 14.72 6.75 -2.50
C VAL A 135 13.24 7.09 -2.76
N LEU A 136 12.43 7.36 -1.73
CA LEU A 136 10.97 7.52 -1.86
C LEU A 136 10.46 8.73 -1.04
N PRO A 137 10.14 9.87 -1.69
CA PRO A 137 9.67 11.07 -0.98
C PRO A 137 8.24 10.94 -0.48
N ILE A 138 7.45 10.09 -1.12
CA ILE A 138 6.06 9.85 -0.78
C ILE A 138 5.75 8.35 -0.84
N THR A 139 5.03 7.86 0.17
CA THR A 139 4.44 6.51 0.23
C THR A 139 2.98 6.62 0.63
N MET A 140 2.22 5.53 0.63
CA MET A 140 0.80 5.57 0.95
C MET A 140 0.47 4.64 2.13
N GLY A 141 -0.42 5.09 2.99
CA GLY A 141 -1.01 4.30 4.08
C GLY A 141 -2.54 4.37 4.06
N MET A 142 -3.18 3.49 4.83
CA MET A 142 -4.62 3.48 5.03
C MET A 142 -5.02 2.93 6.39
N TRP A 143 -6.15 3.41 6.91
CA TRP A 143 -6.82 2.85 8.10
C TRP A 143 -7.95 1.90 7.75
N ILE A 144 -8.43 1.92 6.51
CA ILE A 144 -9.60 1.16 6.07
C ILE A 144 -9.29 -0.33 6.13
N GLY A 145 -10.03 -1.06 6.98
CA GLY A 145 -9.82 -2.49 7.23
C GLY A 145 -8.73 -2.83 8.25
N GLY A 146 -8.10 -1.83 8.87
CA GLY A 146 -7.17 -2.01 9.99
C GLY A 146 -7.60 -1.29 11.29
N ASP A 147 -8.34 -0.19 11.17
CA ASP A 147 -8.91 0.54 12.30
C ASP A 147 -10.16 -0.17 12.84
N ARG A 148 -10.04 -0.72 14.05
CA ARG A 148 -11.09 -1.48 14.75
C ARG A 148 -11.52 -0.83 16.06
N ASP A 149 -11.00 0.36 16.36
CA ASP A 149 -11.39 1.12 17.54
C ASP A 149 -12.88 1.49 17.45
N GLY A 150 -13.69 0.98 18.40
CA GLY A 150 -15.14 1.14 18.39
C GLY A 150 -15.88 0.48 17.21
N ASN A 151 -15.21 -0.30 16.37
CA ASN A 151 -15.79 -0.90 15.16
C ASN A 151 -15.65 -2.43 15.13
N PRO A 152 -16.66 -3.18 15.63
CA PRO A 152 -16.60 -4.65 15.69
C PRO A 152 -16.67 -5.34 14.32
N TYR A 153 -17.00 -4.61 13.24
CA TYR A 153 -17.09 -5.15 11.89
C TYR A 153 -15.74 -5.28 11.20
N VAL A 154 -14.67 -4.71 11.77
CA VAL A 154 -13.30 -4.90 11.28
C VAL A 154 -12.71 -6.14 11.96
N THR A 155 -12.62 -7.21 11.19
CA THR A 155 -12.15 -8.53 11.61
C THR A 155 -10.91 -8.97 10.83
N ALA A 156 -10.29 -10.07 11.26
CA ALA A 156 -9.18 -10.70 10.54
C ALA A 156 -9.54 -11.05 9.08
N GLU A 157 -10.80 -11.40 8.81
CA GLU A 157 -11.28 -11.65 7.44
C GLU A 157 -11.32 -10.36 6.62
N THR A 158 -11.84 -9.27 7.18
CA THR A 158 -11.85 -7.99 6.49
C THR A 158 -10.44 -7.45 6.23
N LEU A 159 -9.50 -7.65 7.16
CA LEU A 159 -8.09 -7.27 6.98
C LEU A 159 -7.45 -8.05 5.81
N ARG A 160 -7.66 -9.38 5.75
CA ARG A 160 -7.21 -10.22 4.63
C ARG A 160 -7.86 -9.81 3.31
N LEU A 161 -9.14 -9.47 3.33
CA LEU A 161 -9.86 -8.99 2.15
C LEU A 161 -9.28 -7.66 1.66
N THR A 162 -9.03 -6.69 2.55
CA THR A 162 -8.39 -5.41 2.20
C THR A 162 -7.05 -5.65 1.53
N ALA A 163 -6.16 -6.44 2.15
CA ALA A 163 -4.85 -6.72 1.61
C ALA A 163 -4.92 -7.41 0.24
N SER A 164 -5.87 -8.34 0.06
CA SER A 164 -6.07 -9.04 -1.21
C SER A 164 -6.55 -8.09 -2.31
N ILE A 165 -7.54 -7.23 -2.01
CA ILE A 165 -8.05 -6.24 -2.97
C ILE A 165 -6.96 -5.23 -3.36
N GLN A 166 -6.19 -4.74 -2.39
CA GLN A 166 -5.06 -3.84 -2.65
C GLN A 166 -4.02 -4.49 -3.57
N SER A 167 -3.64 -5.73 -3.26
CA SER A 167 -2.68 -6.50 -4.05
C SER A 167 -3.19 -6.73 -5.48
N GLN A 168 -4.47 -7.07 -5.63
CA GLN A 168 -5.11 -7.22 -6.94
C GLN A 168 -4.98 -5.95 -7.77
N VAL A 169 -5.33 -4.78 -7.20
CA VAL A 169 -5.33 -3.49 -7.91
C VAL A 169 -3.94 -3.15 -8.44
N ILE A 170 -2.91 -3.28 -7.60
CA ILE A 170 -1.54 -2.93 -8.01
C ILE A 170 -0.94 -3.94 -8.99
N LEU A 171 -1.20 -5.23 -8.80
CA LEU A 171 -0.73 -6.28 -9.70
C LEU A 171 -1.40 -6.18 -11.09
N ASP A 172 -2.69 -5.85 -11.15
CA ASP A 172 -3.38 -5.56 -12.41
C ASP A 172 -2.78 -4.36 -13.14
N TYR A 173 -2.43 -3.30 -12.40
CA TYR A 173 -1.76 -2.13 -12.95
C TYR A 173 -0.39 -2.50 -13.55
N TYR A 174 0.40 -3.30 -12.85
CA TYR A 174 1.69 -3.79 -13.36
C TYR A 174 1.53 -4.68 -14.60
N LEU A 175 0.57 -5.59 -14.61
CA LEU A 175 0.29 -6.46 -15.77
C LEU A 175 -0.13 -5.64 -17.00
N SER A 176 -1.01 -4.65 -16.82
CA SER A 176 -1.40 -3.71 -17.88
C SER A 176 -0.21 -2.92 -18.40
N SER A 177 0.65 -2.43 -17.50
CA SER A 177 1.88 -1.71 -17.86
C SER A 177 2.85 -2.59 -18.64
N LEU A 178 3.06 -3.84 -18.22
CA LEU A 178 3.86 -4.82 -18.94
C LEU A 178 3.31 -5.10 -20.35
N ASP A 179 1.99 -5.19 -20.52
CA ASP A 179 1.36 -5.35 -21.82
C ASP A 179 1.62 -4.16 -22.76
N GLN A 180 1.60 -2.94 -22.22
CA GLN A 180 1.95 -1.74 -22.98
C GLN A 180 3.43 -1.72 -23.37
N LEU A 181 4.34 -2.04 -22.43
CA LEU A 181 5.78 -2.14 -22.69
C LEU A 181 6.10 -3.22 -23.73
N TYR A 182 5.45 -4.38 -23.62
CA TYR A 182 5.58 -5.49 -24.56
C TYR A 182 5.19 -5.07 -25.98
N ARG A 183 4.11 -4.31 -26.14
CA ARG A 183 3.73 -3.76 -27.46
C ARG A 183 4.75 -2.74 -27.97
N ARG A 184 5.27 -1.87 -27.09
CA ARG A 184 6.18 -0.77 -27.40
C ARG A 184 7.59 -1.24 -27.79
N TYR A 185 8.20 -2.17 -27.06
CA TYR A 185 9.60 -2.58 -27.23
C TYR A 185 9.77 -3.74 -28.20
N SER A 186 9.46 -3.47 -29.48
CA SER A 186 9.58 -4.43 -30.59
C SER A 186 10.99 -4.52 -31.19
N PHE A 187 12.04 -4.35 -30.39
CA PHE A 187 13.40 -4.26 -30.91
C PHE A 187 13.86 -5.60 -31.46
N SER A 188 14.44 -5.58 -32.67
CA SER A 188 15.00 -6.76 -33.32
C SER A 188 16.46 -6.96 -32.91
N SER A 189 16.83 -8.21 -32.61
CA SER A 189 18.21 -8.62 -32.35
C SER A 189 19.15 -8.40 -33.55
N ASP A 190 18.60 -8.21 -34.76
CA ASP A 190 19.41 -7.85 -35.94
C ASP A 190 19.86 -6.38 -35.93
N LEU A 191 19.20 -5.52 -35.14
CA LEU A 191 19.37 -4.06 -35.18
C LEU A 191 19.85 -3.47 -33.84
N VAL A 192 19.71 -4.22 -32.75
CA VAL A 192 19.92 -3.77 -31.38
C VAL A 192 20.80 -4.76 -30.66
N ALA A 193 21.78 -4.26 -29.91
CA ALA A 193 22.56 -5.09 -29.02
C ALA A 193 21.76 -5.42 -27.75
N VAL A 194 21.96 -6.61 -27.22
CA VAL A 194 21.37 -7.04 -25.95
C VAL A 194 22.45 -7.47 -24.98
N THR A 195 22.25 -7.18 -23.70
CA THR A 195 23.13 -7.64 -22.65
C THR A 195 22.96 -9.16 -22.44
N PRO A 196 23.99 -9.87 -21.96
CA PRO A 196 23.89 -11.29 -21.65
C PRO A 196 22.75 -11.61 -20.67
N GLU A 197 22.52 -10.73 -19.70
CA GLU A 197 21.49 -10.90 -18.67
C GLU A 197 20.07 -10.82 -19.27
N LEU A 198 19.83 -9.86 -20.18
CA LEU A 198 18.56 -9.78 -20.89
C LEU A 198 18.35 -10.98 -21.82
N ALA A 199 19.42 -11.45 -22.47
CA ALA A 199 19.36 -12.62 -23.34
C ALA A 199 18.95 -13.88 -22.56
N ALA A 200 19.52 -14.09 -21.37
CA ALA A 200 19.13 -15.20 -20.49
C ALA A 200 17.65 -15.14 -20.10
N LEU A 201 17.16 -13.95 -19.69
CA LEU A 201 15.75 -13.77 -19.35
C LEU A 201 14.80 -13.97 -20.55
N ALA A 202 15.25 -13.62 -21.75
CA ALA A 202 14.53 -13.87 -23.00
C ALA A 202 14.52 -15.35 -23.41
N GLU A 203 15.52 -16.14 -23.01
CA GLU A 203 15.59 -17.58 -23.27
C GLU A 203 14.59 -18.37 -22.42
N GLU A 204 14.31 -17.93 -21.20
CA GLU A 204 13.28 -18.50 -20.32
C GLU A 204 11.84 -18.31 -20.81
N SER A 205 11.64 -17.48 -21.83
CA SER A 205 10.30 -17.13 -22.32
C SER A 205 9.60 -18.30 -23.00
N GLU A 206 8.35 -18.55 -22.60
CA GLU A 206 7.47 -19.55 -23.22
C GLU A 206 6.78 -19.04 -24.50
N ASP A 207 7.14 -17.84 -24.99
CA ASP A 207 6.70 -17.35 -26.30
C ASP A 207 7.52 -18.04 -27.41
N TYR A 208 7.02 -19.19 -27.87
CA TYR A 208 7.61 -19.99 -28.95
C TYR A 208 7.22 -19.51 -30.36
N SER A 209 6.58 -18.34 -30.50
CA SER A 209 6.17 -17.82 -31.79
C SER A 209 7.37 -17.61 -32.72
N ILE A 210 7.33 -18.21 -33.91
CA ILE A 210 8.38 -18.04 -34.93
C ILE A 210 8.57 -16.57 -35.33
N PHE A 211 7.52 -15.75 -35.18
CA PHE A 211 7.54 -14.32 -35.49
C PHE A 211 8.22 -13.47 -34.40
N ARG A 212 8.48 -14.05 -33.23
CA ARG A 212 9.04 -13.38 -32.04
C ARG A 212 10.47 -13.80 -31.70
N GLN A 213 11.05 -14.75 -32.44
CA GLN A 213 12.39 -15.28 -32.16
C GLN A 213 13.48 -14.21 -32.12
N LYS A 214 13.35 -13.17 -32.95
CA LYS A 214 14.29 -12.05 -33.04
C LYS A 214 13.94 -10.87 -32.14
N GLU A 215 12.95 -10.98 -31.26
CA GLU A 215 12.47 -9.86 -30.43
C GLU A 215 12.80 -10.10 -28.93
N PRO A 216 14.08 -10.01 -28.52
CA PRO A 216 14.53 -10.41 -27.18
C PRO A 216 13.86 -9.64 -26.05
N TYR A 217 13.62 -8.33 -26.21
CA TYR A 217 12.92 -7.51 -25.21
C TYR A 217 11.48 -7.97 -24.99
N ARG A 218 10.76 -8.34 -26.05
CA ARG A 218 9.40 -8.88 -25.94
C ARG A 218 9.40 -10.23 -25.23
N LYS A 219 10.34 -11.11 -25.57
CA LYS A 219 10.49 -12.40 -24.89
C LYS A 219 10.77 -12.21 -23.39
N ALA A 220 11.71 -11.35 -23.03
CA ALA A 220 12.02 -11.04 -21.63
C ALA A 220 10.81 -10.47 -20.87
N LEU A 221 10.09 -9.50 -21.45
CA LEU A 221 8.87 -8.95 -20.84
C LEU A 221 7.76 -9.99 -20.69
N ASN A 222 7.64 -10.93 -21.63
CA ASN A 222 6.70 -12.04 -21.52
C ASN A 222 7.08 -12.98 -20.36
N THR A 223 8.37 -13.30 -20.18
CA THR A 223 8.85 -14.05 -19.01
C THR A 223 8.49 -13.33 -17.72
N ILE A 224 8.80 -12.03 -17.63
CA ILE A 224 8.48 -11.19 -16.46
C ILE A 224 6.98 -11.21 -16.17
N LYS A 225 6.14 -11.07 -17.21
CA LYS A 225 4.69 -11.10 -17.11
C LYS A 225 4.18 -12.44 -16.59
N ASN A 226 4.67 -13.56 -17.13
CA ASN A 226 4.24 -14.90 -16.69
C ASN A 226 4.59 -15.13 -15.22
N ARG A 227 5.80 -14.73 -14.80
CA ARG A 227 6.22 -14.79 -13.38
C ARG A 227 5.36 -13.89 -12.49
N LEU A 228 4.96 -12.71 -12.97
CA LEU A 228 4.07 -11.82 -12.23
C LEU A 228 2.65 -12.38 -12.13
N CYS A 229 2.10 -12.98 -13.18
CA CYS A 229 0.82 -13.71 -13.14
C CYS A 229 0.85 -14.83 -12.10
N ALA A 230 1.92 -15.63 -12.10
CA ALA A 230 2.13 -16.68 -11.10
C ALA A 230 2.16 -16.11 -9.66
N SER A 231 2.86 -14.99 -9.47
CA SER A 231 2.93 -14.28 -8.18
C SER A 231 1.55 -13.82 -7.73
N LYS A 232 0.77 -13.24 -8.65
CA LYS A 232 -0.60 -12.79 -8.40
C LYS A 232 -1.50 -13.94 -7.96
N SER A 233 -1.48 -15.07 -8.64
CA SER A 233 -2.29 -16.24 -8.27
C SER A 233 -1.94 -16.74 -6.87
N LEU A 234 -0.64 -16.84 -6.51
CA LEU A 234 -0.23 -17.22 -5.16
C LEU A 234 -0.62 -16.19 -4.10
N ILE A 235 -0.44 -14.90 -4.39
CA ILE A 235 -0.77 -13.81 -3.47
C ILE A 235 -2.28 -13.74 -3.21
N LEU A 236 -3.11 -14.05 -4.19
CA LEU A 236 -4.57 -14.01 -4.04
C LEU A 236 -5.17 -15.34 -3.57
N GLY A 237 -4.36 -16.40 -3.52
CA GLY A 237 -4.82 -17.73 -3.13
C GLY A 237 -5.71 -18.39 -4.18
N GLU A 238 -5.43 -18.16 -5.45
CA GLU A 238 -6.13 -18.82 -6.56
C GLU A 238 -5.69 -20.30 -6.64
N ASP A 239 -6.65 -21.23 -6.78
CA ASP A 239 -6.41 -22.70 -6.82
C ASP A 239 -5.62 -23.18 -8.05
N SER A 240 -5.28 -22.27 -8.96
CA SER A 240 -4.62 -22.62 -10.22
C SER A 240 -3.13 -22.81 -9.99
N GLN A 241 -2.58 -23.96 -10.43
CA GLN A 241 -1.13 -24.14 -10.41
C GLN A 241 -0.48 -23.14 -11.37
N PRO A 242 0.40 -22.25 -10.88
CA PRO A 242 1.03 -21.27 -11.74
C PRO A 242 1.92 -21.97 -12.78
N GLU A 243 1.83 -21.54 -14.03
CA GLU A 243 2.61 -22.09 -15.15
C GLU A 243 4.10 -21.70 -15.05
N ALA A 244 4.40 -20.58 -14.39
CA ALA A 244 5.75 -20.04 -14.22
C ALA A 244 6.16 -19.92 -12.74
N GLN A 245 7.46 -19.73 -12.50
CA GLN A 245 7.98 -19.48 -11.16
C GLN A 245 7.60 -18.07 -10.67
N ALA A 246 6.76 -18.01 -9.63
CA ALA A 246 6.39 -16.76 -8.98
C ALA A 246 7.61 -16.02 -8.40
N TYR A 247 7.52 -14.69 -8.38
CA TYR A 247 8.43 -13.84 -7.63
C TYR A 247 8.21 -14.04 -6.12
N PRO A 248 9.29 -14.16 -5.33
CA PRO A 248 9.17 -14.23 -3.87
C PRO A 248 8.75 -12.88 -3.27
N ASP A 249 9.12 -11.78 -3.92
CA ASP A 249 8.85 -10.41 -3.47
C ASP A 249 8.88 -9.40 -4.63
N ALA A 250 8.45 -8.17 -4.33
CA ALA A 250 8.44 -7.05 -5.28
C ALA A 250 9.86 -6.59 -5.68
N GLU A 251 10.87 -6.83 -4.84
CA GLU A 251 12.25 -6.42 -5.12
C GLU A 251 12.86 -7.28 -6.24
N THR A 252 12.55 -8.58 -6.24
CA THR A 252 12.96 -9.51 -7.30
C THR A 252 12.26 -9.19 -8.62
N PHE A 253 10.96 -8.82 -8.57
CA PHE A 253 10.25 -8.32 -9.75
C PHE A 253 10.87 -7.04 -10.30
N LYS A 254 11.18 -6.08 -9.43
CA LYS A 254 11.87 -4.84 -9.80
C LYS A 254 13.23 -5.13 -10.42
N ALA A 255 14.00 -6.07 -9.88
CA ALA A 255 15.32 -6.41 -10.41
C ALA A 255 15.26 -6.83 -11.88
N ASP A 256 14.28 -7.65 -12.27
CA ASP A 256 14.10 -8.05 -13.67
C ASP A 256 13.72 -6.86 -14.57
N LEU A 257 12.88 -5.93 -14.08
CA LEU A 257 12.60 -4.68 -14.81
C LEU A 257 13.86 -3.82 -15.00
N VAL A 258 14.71 -3.74 -13.98
CA VAL A 258 15.98 -3.00 -14.03
C VAL A 258 16.94 -3.65 -15.04
N LEU A 259 16.98 -4.98 -15.16
CA LEU A 259 17.77 -5.65 -16.20
C LEU A 259 17.35 -5.21 -17.60
N VAL A 260 16.03 -5.10 -17.85
CA VAL A 260 15.51 -4.57 -19.12
C VAL A 260 15.92 -3.12 -19.33
N LEU A 261 15.85 -2.29 -18.28
CA LEU A 261 16.21 -0.87 -18.33
C LEU A 261 17.70 -0.69 -18.67
N GLU A 262 18.58 -1.42 -17.98
CA GLU A 262 20.03 -1.34 -18.19
C GLU A 262 20.43 -1.83 -19.58
N ALA A 263 19.75 -2.84 -20.13
CA ALA A 263 19.96 -3.27 -21.50
C ALA A 263 19.57 -2.19 -22.53
N LEU A 264 18.45 -1.49 -22.32
CA LEU A 264 18.06 -0.37 -23.18
C LEU A 264 19.05 0.80 -23.08
N LYS A 265 19.55 1.11 -21.89
CA LYS A 265 20.59 2.14 -21.69
C LYS A 265 21.90 1.76 -22.37
N ALA A 266 22.33 0.50 -22.27
CA ALA A 266 23.56 0.00 -22.88
C ALA A 266 23.51 0.09 -24.42
N ASP A 267 22.33 -0.09 -25.02
CA ASP A 267 22.11 0.12 -26.47
C ASP A 267 21.97 1.61 -26.86
N GLY A 268 22.08 2.53 -25.91
CA GLY A 268 22.04 3.98 -26.15
C GLY A 268 20.64 4.51 -26.45
N LYS A 269 19.57 3.87 -25.95
CA LYS A 269 18.21 4.39 -26.10
C LYS A 269 18.03 5.72 -25.34
N GLU A 270 17.33 6.65 -25.98
CA GLU A 270 17.06 7.97 -25.41
C GLU A 270 16.04 7.93 -24.27
N SER A 271 16.03 8.96 -23.43
CA SER A 271 15.18 9.08 -22.23
C SER A 271 13.70 8.82 -22.50
N HIS A 272 13.13 9.34 -23.58
CA HIS A 272 11.72 9.14 -23.93
C HIS A 272 11.36 7.67 -24.24
N THR A 273 12.35 6.84 -24.60
CA THR A 273 12.18 5.40 -24.79
C THR A 273 12.22 4.68 -23.45
N LEU A 274 13.04 5.15 -22.50
CA LEU A 274 13.22 4.56 -21.17
C LEU A 274 12.08 4.93 -20.19
N ALA A 275 11.53 6.14 -20.31
CA ALA A 275 10.62 6.73 -19.33
C ALA A 275 9.43 5.84 -18.90
N PRO A 276 8.72 5.12 -19.80
CA PRO A 276 7.63 4.24 -19.36
C PRO A 276 8.09 3.09 -18.46
N LEU A 277 9.27 2.53 -18.71
CA LEU A 277 9.85 1.46 -17.88
C LEU A 277 10.40 2.02 -16.57
N GLU A 278 11.05 3.19 -16.59
CA GLU A 278 11.49 3.90 -15.39
C GLU A 278 10.30 4.22 -14.48
N SER A 279 9.20 4.70 -15.05
CA SER A 279 7.94 4.94 -14.32
C SER A 279 7.40 3.67 -13.66
N LEU A 280 7.39 2.54 -14.38
CA LEU A 280 6.96 1.27 -13.80
C LEU A 280 7.88 0.82 -12.65
N ILE A 281 9.20 0.96 -12.80
CA ILE A 281 10.17 0.63 -11.75
C ILE A 281 9.91 1.47 -10.50
N VAL A 282 9.75 2.79 -10.65
CA VAL A 282 9.43 3.69 -9.53
C VAL A 282 8.11 3.33 -8.87
N CYS A 283 7.10 2.97 -9.67
CA CYS A 283 5.82 2.49 -9.16
C CYS A 283 5.99 1.24 -8.29
N VAL A 284 6.83 0.28 -8.69
CA VAL A 284 7.15 -0.91 -7.88
C VAL A 284 7.86 -0.56 -6.58
N GLU A 285 8.77 0.41 -6.61
CA GLU A 285 9.47 0.87 -5.40
C GLU A 285 8.51 1.48 -4.37
N ILE A 286 7.58 2.32 -4.83
CA ILE A 286 6.58 2.99 -3.98
C ILE A 286 5.60 1.98 -3.39
N PHE A 287 4.93 1.21 -4.26
CA PHE A 287 3.71 0.46 -3.91
C PHE A 287 3.97 -1.02 -3.60
N GLY A 288 5.07 -1.60 -4.09
CA GLY A 288 5.36 -3.04 -3.97
C GLY A 288 4.18 -3.93 -4.42
N PHE A 289 4.01 -5.10 -3.80
CA PHE A 289 2.85 -5.97 -4.05
C PHE A 289 1.63 -5.67 -3.17
N HIS A 290 1.70 -4.65 -2.31
CA HIS A 290 0.67 -4.37 -1.30
C HIS A 290 -0.10 -3.08 -1.52
N LEU A 291 0.27 -2.26 -2.51
CA LEU A 291 -0.28 -0.92 -2.78
C LEU A 291 0.02 0.07 -1.65
N ALA A 292 -0.69 0.03 -0.53
CA ALA A 292 -0.49 0.92 0.61
C ALA A 292 -0.43 0.13 1.92
N SER A 293 0.28 0.66 2.91
CA SER A 293 0.30 0.05 4.25
C SER A 293 -1.08 0.16 4.90
N ILE A 294 -1.49 -0.87 5.64
CA ILE A 294 -2.68 -0.89 6.47
C ILE A 294 -2.20 -0.67 7.91
N ASP A 295 -2.59 0.45 8.50
CA ASP A 295 -2.35 0.71 9.91
C ASP A 295 -3.43 0.04 10.74
N LEU A 296 -3.02 -0.64 11.80
CA LEU A 296 -3.94 -1.20 12.79
C LEU A 296 -4.22 -0.14 13.85
N ARG A 297 -5.45 -0.13 14.39
CA ARG A 297 -5.78 0.70 15.55
C ARG A 297 -6.74 -0.02 16.49
N GLN A 298 -6.49 0.02 17.80
CA GLN A 298 -7.39 -0.52 18.83
C GLN A 298 -7.19 0.17 20.17
N ASP A 299 -8.26 0.17 20.96
CA ASP A 299 -8.28 0.69 22.32
C ASP A 299 -7.38 -0.11 23.29
N SER A 300 -6.66 0.60 24.16
CA SER A 300 -5.79 0.02 25.20
C SER A 300 -6.53 -0.96 26.10
N SER A 301 -7.77 -0.67 26.50
CA SER A 301 -8.54 -1.52 27.41
C SER A 301 -8.84 -2.91 26.84
N ILE A 302 -8.93 -3.03 25.51
CA ILE A 302 -9.10 -4.32 24.83
C ILE A 302 -7.81 -5.14 24.91
N ASN A 303 -6.65 -4.50 24.77
CA ASN A 303 -5.36 -5.17 24.92
C ASN A 303 -5.17 -5.64 26.37
N GLU A 304 -5.45 -4.79 27.35
CA GLU A 304 -5.39 -5.12 28.78
C GLU A 304 -6.26 -6.34 29.08
N ALA A 305 -7.52 -6.35 28.62
CA ALA A 305 -8.43 -7.46 28.85
C ALA A 305 -7.92 -8.79 28.25
N CYS A 306 -7.34 -8.74 27.05
CA CYS A 306 -6.75 -9.91 26.40
C CYS A 306 -5.53 -10.44 27.17
N VAL A 307 -4.66 -9.53 27.64
CA VAL A 307 -3.46 -9.89 28.42
C VAL A 307 -3.83 -10.45 29.79
N ALA A 308 -4.78 -9.85 30.49
CA ALA A 308 -5.29 -10.34 31.76
C ALA A 308 -5.82 -11.78 31.62
N GLU A 309 -6.59 -12.05 30.56
CA GLU A 309 -7.10 -13.40 30.27
C GLU A 309 -5.96 -14.40 30.00
N LEU A 310 -4.97 -14.03 29.17
CA LEU A 310 -3.83 -14.89 28.86
C LEU A 310 -2.99 -15.23 30.10
N LEU A 311 -2.71 -14.24 30.94
CA LEU A 311 -1.93 -14.42 32.17
C LEU A 311 -2.65 -15.31 33.19
N ALA A 312 -3.97 -15.12 33.35
CA ALA A 312 -4.79 -15.95 34.23
C ALA A 312 -4.86 -17.40 33.73
N GLN A 313 -5.07 -17.60 32.43
CA GLN A 313 -5.09 -18.92 31.80
C GLN A 313 -3.75 -19.66 31.92
N ALA A 314 -2.65 -18.94 31.85
CA ALA A 314 -1.30 -19.47 32.03
C ALA A 314 -0.91 -19.67 33.51
N LYS A 315 -1.78 -19.27 34.46
CA LYS A 315 -1.53 -19.27 35.91
C LYS A 315 -0.28 -18.47 36.30
N VAL A 316 -0.02 -17.40 35.57
CA VAL A 316 1.07 -16.47 35.83
C VAL A 316 0.61 -15.39 36.79
N GLU A 317 -0.51 -14.74 36.47
CA GLU A 317 -1.13 -13.68 37.27
C GLU A 317 -2.64 -13.69 37.03
N GLU A 318 -3.44 -13.96 38.06
CA GLU A 318 -4.90 -14.08 37.94
C GLU A 318 -5.61 -12.72 38.00
N ALA A 319 -5.03 -11.73 38.70
CA ALA A 319 -5.65 -10.44 38.97
C ALA A 319 -4.87 -9.29 38.32
N TYR A 320 -4.34 -9.50 37.11
CA TYR A 320 -3.47 -8.55 36.40
C TYR A 320 -4.03 -7.12 36.35
N SER A 321 -5.32 -6.93 36.03
CA SER A 321 -5.95 -5.60 35.96
C SER A 321 -6.07 -4.88 37.31
N GLN A 322 -5.82 -5.56 38.44
CA GLN A 322 -5.82 -4.96 39.78
C GLN A 322 -4.41 -4.53 40.23
N LEU A 323 -3.38 -4.86 39.44
CA LEU A 323 -2.01 -4.45 39.74
C LEU A 323 -1.82 -2.94 39.55
N ASP A 324 -0.91 -2.38 40.34
CA ASP A 324 -0.40 -1.03 40.07
C ASP A 324 0.53 -1.04 38.83
N GLU A 325 0.77 0.15 38.26
CA GLU A 325 1.54 0.29 37.01
C GLU A 325 2.93 -0.35 37.10
N ALA A 326 3.63 -0.14 38.22
CA ALA A 326 4.96 -0.70 38.43
C ALA A 326 4.94 -2.24 38.39
N SER A 327 3.92 -2.86 39.01
CA SER A 327 3.75 -4.31 39.02
C SER A 327 3.32 -4.85 37.66
N LYS A 328 2.46 -4.12 36.92
CA LYS A 328 2.10 -4.47 35.53
C LYS A 328 3.36 -4.50 34.65
N VAL A 329 4.14 -3.42 34.64
CA VAL A 329 5.39 -3.31 33.88
C VAL A 329 6.37 -4.43 34.23
N GLN A 330 6.56 -4.71 35.52
CA GLN A 330 7.45 -5.79 35.95
C GLN A 330 6.99 -7.16 35.43
N CYS A 331 5.69 -7.46 35.52
CA CYS A 331 5.12 -8.71 35.03
C CYS A 331 5.32 -8.85 33.51
N LEU A 332 4.95 -7.82 32.74
CA LEU A 332 5.05 -7.84 31.27
C LEU A 332 6.50 -7.92 30.79
N LEU A 333 7.41 -7.15 31.38
CA LEU A 333 8.83 -7.22 31.02
C LEU A 333 9.42 -8.59 31.29
N TYR A 334 9.05 -9.25 32.40
CA TYR A 334 9.45 -10.62 32.66
C TYR A 334 8.96 -11.55 31.53
N GLN A 335 7.68 -11.45 31.14
CA GLN A 335 7.13 -12.26 30.06
C GLN A 335 7.78 -11.98 28.71
N LEU A 336 8.13 -10.73 28.41
CA LEU A 336 8.72 -10.35 27.13
C LEU A 336 10.20 -10.71 27.02
N THR A 337 10.96 -10.60 28.11
CA THR A 337 12.43 -10.68 28.08
C THR A 337 13.01 -11.96 28.66
N LEU A 338 12.34 -12.60 29.62
CA LEU A 338 12.88 -13.74 30.37
C LEU A 338 12.15 -15.06 30.10
N GLU A 339 10.84 -15.04 29.83
CA GLU A 339 10.09 -16.26 29.51
C GLU A 339 10.07 -16.50 27.99
N PRO A 340 10.73 -17.55 27.48
CA PRO A 340 10.76 -17.81 26.03
C PRO A 340 9.44 -18.39 25.49
N ARG A 341 8.57 -18.94 26.34
CA ARG A 341 7.34 -19.59 25.90
C ARG A 341 6.22 -18.58 25.63
N ARG A 342 5.30 -19.00 24.76
CA ARG A 342 3.99 -18.37 24.55
C ARG A 342 3.06 -18.70 25.72
N LEU A 343 2.20 -17.76 26.08
CA LEU A 343 1.19 -17.92 27.12
C LEU A 343 -0.04 -18.70 26.61
N SER A 344 -0.36 -18.54 25.33
CA SER A 344 -1.48 -19.21 24.68
C SER A 344 -1.33 -20.74 24.71
N SER A 345 -2.45 -21.42 24.96
CA SER A 345 -2.55 -22.88 25.00
C SER A 345 -3.77 -23.35 24.22
N ALA A 346 -3.58 -24.33 23.33
CA ALA A 346 -4.67 -24.95 22.57
C ALA A 346 -5.70 -25.69 23.45
N LEU A 347 -5.39 -25.92 24.73
CA LEU A 347 -6.28 -26.58 25.69
C LEU A 347 -7.26 -25.60 26.36
N ASN A 348 -6.98 -24.30 26.31
CA ASN A 348 -7.82 -23.28 26.94
C ASN A 348 -8.74 -22.66 25.89
N GLN A 349 -10.02 -22.50 26.25
CA GLN A 349 -10.99 -21.84 25.39
C GLN A 349 -10.90 -20.32 25.62
N ALA A 350 -10.42 -19.60 24.60
CA ALA A 350 -10.37 -18.15 24.61
C ALA A 350 -11.78 -17.55 24.58
N SER A 351 -11.95 -16.39 25.22
CA SER A 351 -13.12 -15.53 25.03
C SER A 351 -13.24 -15.07 23.57
N GLU A 352 -14.43 -14.56 23.21
CA GLU A 352 -14.67 -14.03 21.86
C GLU A 352 -13.74 -12.86 21.54
N ILE A 353 -13.46 -11.99 22.52
CA ILE A 353 -12.57 -10.83 22.36
C ILE A 353 -11.13 -11.32 22.11
N LEU A 354 -10.60 -12.17 23.00
CA LEU A 354 -9.24 -12.68 22.86
C LEU A 354 -9.08 -13.45 21.54
N HIS A 355 -10.05 -14.30 21.19
CA HIS A 355 -10.02 -15.03 19.93
C HIS A 355 -9.98 -14.10 18.72
N ARG A 356 -10.81 -13.05 18.72
CA ARG A 356 -10.87 -12.08 17.61
C ARG A 356 -9.58 -11.29 17.46
N GLU A 357 -9.00 -10.77 18.55
CA GLU A 357 -7.76 -10.00 18.50
C GLU A 357 -6.57 -10.89 18.10
N MET A 358 -6.46 -12.10 18.65
CA MET A 358 -5.43 -13.06 18.26
C MET A 358 -5.56 -13.49 16.78
N ALA A 359 -6.78 -13.65 16.27
CA ALA A 359 -7.00 -13.95 14.85
C ALA A 359 -6.55 -12.80 13.93
N ILE A 360 -6.69 -11.54 14.37
CA ILE A 360 -6.18 -10.37 13.65
C ILE A 360 -4.65 -10.41 13.63
N TYR A 361 -4.01 -10.60 14.79
CA TYR A 361 -2.54 -10.61 14.86
C TYR A 361 -1.92 -11.79 14.10
N GLN A 362 -2.59 -12.95 14.06
CA GLN A 362 -2.19 -14.05 13.19
C GLN A 362 -2.31 -13.66 11.71
N ALA A 363 -3.41 -12.99 11.33
CA ALA A 363 -3.56 -12.50 9.96
C ALA A 363 -2.45 -11.50 9.57
N VAL A 364 -2.00 -10.66 10.51
CA VAL A 364 -0.87 -9.73 10.30
C VAL A 364 0.41 -10.50 9.99
N ALA A 365 0.75 -11.51 10.79
CA ALA A 365 1.93 -12.35 10.55
C ALA A 365 1.86 -13.05 9.19
N ASP A 366 0.70 -13.64 8.85
CA ASP A 366 0.48 -14.31 7.57
C ASP A 366 0.62 -13.33 6.38
N LEU A 367 0.08 -12.12 6.50
CA LEU A 367 0.16 -11.09 5.47
C LEU A 367 1.60 -10.56 5.31
N GLN A 368 2.33 -10.31 6.39
CA GLN A 368 3.73 -9.87 6.30
C GLN A 368 4.63 -10.95 5.67
N ASN A 369 4.37 -12.23 5.95
CA ASN A 369 5.10 -13.34 5.33
C ASN A 369 4.85 -13.42 3.81
N ARG A 370 3.65 -13.04 3.34
CA ARG A 370 3.25 -13.12 1.92
C ARG A 370 3.56 -11.87 1.12
N LEU A 371 3.42 -10.69 1.72
CA LEU A 371 3.47 -9.38 1.04
C LEU A 371 4.66 -8.52 1.50
N GLY A 372 5.44 -9.02 2.46
CA GLY A 372 6.54 -8.30 3.10
C GLY A 372 6.07 -7.39 4.24
N HIS A 373 7.00 -6.97 5.09
CA HIS A 373 6.70 -6.19 6.30
C HIS A 373 6.06 -4.81 6.06
N ARG A 374 6.11 -4.29 4.82
CA ARG A 374 5.54 -2.97 4.48
C ARG A 374 3.99 -2.96 4.47
N ILE A 375 3.32 -4.11 4.32
CA ILE A 375 1.84 -4.17 4.33
C ILE A 375 1.24 -3.67 5.64
N ILE A 376 1.86 -3.96 6.78
CA ILE A 376 1.40 -3.53 8.10
C ILE A 376 2.62 -3.11 8.90
N LYS A 377 2.85 -1.80 9.01
CA LYS A 377 4.05 -1.25 9.63
C LYS A 377 3.85 -0.93 11.10
N ARG A 378 2.63 -0.57 11.48
CA ARG A 378 2.33 -0.01 12.81
C ARG A 378 0.95 -0.41 13.30
N HIS A 379 0.84 -0.43 14.62
CA HIS A 379 -0.40 -0.60 15.35
C HIS A 379 -0.51 0.51 16.39
N ILE A 380 -1.59 1.27 16.27
CA ILE A 380 -1.92 2.46 17.04
C ILE A 380 -2.78 2.04 18.23
N ILE A 381 -2.38 2.45 19.42
CA ILE A 381 -3.09 2.16 20.66
C ILE A 381 -3.90 3.40 21.05
N SER A 382 -5.21 3.37 20.88
CA SER A 382 -6.09 4.47 21.33
C SER A 382 -6.15 4.51 22.86
N HIS A 383 -6.46 5.68 23.42
CA HIS A 383 -6.50 5.90 24.86
C HIS A 383 -5.27 5.34 25.59
N THR A 384 -4.07 5.63 25.06
CA THR A 384 -2.82 5.26 25.75
C THR A 384 -2.60 6.22 26.92
N THR A 385 -2.42 5.67 28.11
CA THR A 385 -2.22 6.43 29.35
C THR A 385 -0.95 6.00 30.10
N SER A 386 -0.39 4.83 29.79
CA SER A 386 0.64 4.20 30.59
C SER A 386 1.67 3.42 29.76
N VAL A 387 2.78 3.02 30.39
CA VAL A 387 3.80 2.19 29.74
C VAL A 387 3.30 0.75 29.57
N SER A 388 2.46 0.26 30.49
CA SER A 388 1.86 -1.06 30.37
C SER A 388 1.07 -1.23 29.07
N ASP A 389 0.39 -0.19 28.58
CA ASP A 389 -0.41 -0.26 27.34
C ASP A 389 0.43 -0.72 26.12
N LEU A 390 1.66 -0.21 26.01
CA LEU A 390 2.60 -0.60 24.95
C LEU A 390 3.10 -2.04 25.15
N LEU A 391 3.43 -2.40 26.40
CA LEU A 391 3.97 -3.72 26.74
C LEU A 391 2.91 -4.83 26.61
N GLU A 392 1.65 -4.52 26.87
CA GLU A 392 0.51 -5.41 26.66
C GLU A 392 0.37 -5.78 25.19
N LEU A 393 0.39 -4.79 24.30
CA LEU A 393 0.37 -5.05 22.86
C LEU A 393 1.61 -5.82 22.41
N ALA A 394 2.80 -5.49 22.93
CA ALA A 394 4.02 -6.23 22.64
C ALA A 394 3.89 -7.72 23.03
N LEU A 395 3.25 -8.01 24.17
CA LEU A 395 3.01 -9.37 24.63
C LEU A 395 2.05 -10.13 23.71
N LEU A 396 0.97 -9.49 23.27
CA LEU A 396 0.05 -10.07 22.28
C LEU A 396 0.74 -10.34 20.94
N PHE A 397 1.65 -9.46 20.50
CA PHE A 397 2.46 -9.67 19.30
C PHE A 397 3.49 -10.79 19.44
N LYS A 398 4.06 -10.98 20.63
CA LYS A 398 4.94 -12.13 20.92
C LYS A 398 4.22 -13.46 20.72
N GLU A 399 2.94 -13.54 21.08
CA GLU A 399 2.13 -14.76 20.94
C GLU A 399 1.99 -15.24 19.47
N VAL A 400 2.07 -14.32 18.51
CA VAL A 400 2.01 -14.64 17.07
C VAL A 400 3.37 -14.54 16.36
N GLY A 401 4.44 -14.21 17.10
CA GLY A 401 5.80 -14.07 16.55
C GLY A 401 6.07 -12.76 15.79
N LEU A 402 5.30 -11.71 16.06
CA LEU A 402 5.54 -10.37 15.51
C LEU A 402 6.56 -9.57 16.33
N VAL A 403 6.76 -9.94 17.59
CA VAL A 403 7.76 -9.35 18.50
C VAL A 403 8.58 -10.48 19.13
N GLY A 404 9.89 -10.28 19.20
CA GLY A 404 10.85 -11.14 19.87
C GLY A 404 11.83 -10.33 20.72
N SER A 405 12.88 -10.97 21.22
CA SER A 405 13.88 -10.32 22.07
C SER A 405 14.73 -9.27 21.36
N ASP A 406 14.91 -9.43 20.04
CA ASP A 406 15.82 -8.66 19.20
C ASP A 406 15.14 -8.07 17.95
N PHE A 407 13.83 -8.27 17.81
CA PHE A 407 13.06 -7.75 16.69
C PHE A 407 11.64 -7.32 17.08
N ALA A 408 11.11 -6.35 16.34
CA ALA A 408 9.70 -6.00 16.33
C ALA A 408 9.30 -5.72 14.88
N HIS A 409 8.43 -6.57 14.33
CA HIS A 409 7.99 -6.46 12.94
C HIS A 409 6.86 -5.43 12.73
N VAL A 410 6.23 -4.98 13.81
CA VAL A 410 5.19 -3.95 13.81
C VAL A 410 5.53 -2.92 14.88
N GLN A 411 5.51 -1.64 14.52
CA GLN A 411 5.74 -0.53 15.42
C GLN A 411 4.54 -0.34 16.35
N LEU A 412 4.82 -0.21 17.65
CA LEU A 412 3.82 0.11 18.67
C LEU A 412 3.72 1.64 18.76
N VAL A 413 2.56 2.20 18.46
CA VAL A 413 2.36 3.65 18.37
C VAL A 413 1.34 4.08 19.43
N PRO A 414 1.76 4.80 20.49
CA PRO A 414 0.81 5.33 21.46
C PRO A 414 0.03 6.49 20.83
N LEU A 415 -1.28 6.53 21.08
CA LEU A 415 -2.13 7.68 20.76
C LEU A 415 -2.63 8.29 22.06
N PHE A 416 -2.09 9.47 22.38
CA PHE A 416 -2.51 10.31 23.50
C PHE A 416 -3.66 11.21 23.04
N GLU A 417 -4.84 11.06 23.65
CA GLU A 417 -6.07 11.73 23.19
C GLU A 417 -6.58 12.78 24.18
N THR A 418 -6.20 12.72 25.46
CA THR A 418 -6.56 13.73 26.46
C THR A 418 -5.43 14.73 26.70
N ILE A 419 -5.75 15.85 27.37
CA ILE A 419 -4.75 16.88 27.70
C ILE A 419 -3.78 16.31 28.73
N GLU A 420 -4.31 15.58 29.71
CA GLU A 420 -3.55 14.91 30.74
C GLU A 420 -2.57 13.90 30.12
N ASP A 421 -3.02 13.08 29.17
CA ASP A 421 -2.14 12.14 28.46
C ASP A 421 -1.01 12.85 27.71
N LEU A 422 -1.29 14.02 27.11
CA LEU A 422 -0.29 14.82 26.40
C LEU A 422 0.71 15.49 27.34
N GLU A 423 0.32 15.82 28.56
CA GLU A 423 1.21 16.37 29.58
C GLU A 423 2.16 15.30 30.15
N GLU A 424 1.74 14.03 30.16
CA GLU A 424 2.50 12.88 30.68
C GLU A 424 3.27 12.08 29.59
N ALA A 425 3.15 12.46 28.31
CA ALA A 425 3.67 11.77 27.12
C ALA A 425 5.21 11.69 26.95
#